data_AF-A0A6J1WXS0-F1
#
_entry.id   AF-A0A6J1WXS0-F1
#
_cell.length_a   1.000
_cell.length_b   1.000
_cell.length_c   1.000
_cell.angle_alpha   90.00
_cell.angle_beta   90.00
_cell.angle_gamma   90.00
#
_symmetry.space_group_name_H-M   'P 1'
#
loop_
_entity.id
_entity.type
_entity.pdbx_description
1 polymer ?
#
loop_
_entity_poly.entity_id
_entity_poly.type
_entity_poly.pdbx_seq_one_letter_code
_entity_poly.pdbx_strand_id
1 'polypeptide(L)'
;MYLIVFILVLSHPCNLPINWASSSSVPAVEYGELKLFQAAAAYEVESEVLLADDVANRTDIGYRITASLIVEPAWSAPDSHHEFLLKFHLQSPKLFLRGNRANAEFLPHKSIWDSHADSTFYAYWRNGIINNTFLDPNEAPDILNFKKSLISLFQFQALDGEHIESDISGQCDVLYETISMTSFRKIKRKCSVEETPEEREADVAAQEEEEVERGAQYWLSAALDALHDVRAHEARRLGPRGAALRLRAALHLRRAAPPAPTAPSAPSAPSAPALAAALQRLPPALAPLSLAPHFTDDPTADDTVGPLASLTPADLNVTRDVAFL
;
A
#
# COMPACT_ATOMS: atom_id res chain seq x y z
N MET A 1 10.70 72.34 32.85
CA MET A 1 9.94 72.95 31.75
C MET A 1 9.19 71.82 31.05
N TYR A 2 7.86 71.78 31.24
CA TYR A 2 6.78 71.04 30.54
C TYR A 2 6.98 69.58 30.09
N LEU A 3 6.02 68.66 30.08
CA LEU A 3 4.67 68.47 30.64
C LEU A 3 4.22 67.11 30.03
N ILE A 4 3.69 66.22 30.88
CA ILE A 4 2.58 65.24 30.69
C ILE A 4 2.25 64.77 29.25
N VAL A 5 2.04 63.46 29.07
CA VAL A 5 0.73 62.86 28.72
C VAL A 5 0.86 61.33 28.64
N PHE A 6 0.15 60.66 29.56
CA PHE A 6 -0.24 59.25 29.49
C PHE A 6 -1.36 59.11 28.44
N ILE A 7 -1.21 58.24 27.45
CA ILE A 7 -2.34 57.72 26.66
C ILE A 7 -2.36 56.20 26.83
N LEU A 8 -3.35 55.74 27.58
CA LEU A 8 -3.84 54.37 27.60
C LEU A 8 -4.68 54.18 26.33
N VAL A 9 -4.19 53.35 25.40
CA VAL A 9 -5.01 52.85 24.28
C VAL A 9 -5.43 51.43 24.61
N LEU A 10 -6.71 51.28 24.95
CA LEU A 10 -7.43 50.01 24.99
C LEU A 10 -7.76 49.60 23.54
N SER A 11 -6.98 48.70 22.96
CA SER A 11 -7.35 48.02 21.71
C SER A 11 -7.78 46.58 22.02
N HIS A 12 -9.07 46.31 21.83
CA HIS A 12 -9.64 44.96 21.87
C HIS A 12 -9.21 44.18 20.61
N PRO A 13 -8.65 42.97 20.72
CA PRO A 13 -8.64 42.05 19.60
C PRO A 13 -10.01 41.37 19.49
N CYS A 14 -10.75 41.67 18.42
CA CYS A 14 -11.83 40.84 17.92
C CYS A 14 -11.26 39.49 17.49
N ASN A 15 -11.34 38.47 18.36
CA ASN A 15 -11.21 37.08 17.96
C ASN A 15 -12.56 36.60 17.40
N LEU A 16 -12.71 36.66 16.07
CA LEU A 16 -13.72 35.88 15.37
C LEU A 16 -13.14 34.49 15.10
N PRO A 17 -13.82 33.39 15.48
CA PRO A 17 -13.42 32.07 15.05
C PRO A 17 -13.63 31.94 13.54
N ILE A 18 -12.55 31.62 12.83
CA ILE A 18 -12.61 31.23 11.42
C ILE A 18 -13.21 29.83 11.37
N ASN A 19 -14.53 29.74 11.18
CA ASN A 19 -15.20 28.48 10.85
C ASN A 19 -14.84 28.08 9.42
N TRP A 20 -13.88 27.15 9.29
CA TRP A 20 -13.70 26.36 8.07
C TRP A 20 -14.78 25.28 8.02
N ALA A 21 -16.01 25.66 7.68
CA ALA A 21 -17.04 24.70 7.28
C ALA A 21 -17.06 24.62 5.75
N SER A 22 -16.10 23.91 5.17
CA SER A 22 -16.26 23.41 3.79
C SER A 22 -17.10 22.14 3.86
N SER A 23 -18.42 22.31 4.02
CA SER A 23 -19.36 21.20 3.89
C SER A 23 -19.54 20.89 2.41
N SER A 24 -18.68 20.02 1.90
CA SER A 24 -18.92 19.30 0.65
C SER A 24 -19.81 18.10 0.98
N SER A 25 -21.13 18.31 1.04
CA SER A 25 -22.09 17.23 1.20
C SER A 25 -22.23 16.45 -0.11
N VAL A 26 -21.26 15.60 -0.41
CA VAL A 26 -21.46 14.50 -1.36
C VAL A 26 -22.36 13.48 -0.64
N PRO A 27 -23.45 13.01 -1.25
CA PRO A 27 -24.27 11.98 -0.62
C PRO A 27 -23.41 10.76 -0.32
N ALA A 28 -23.41 10.33 0.95
CA ALA A 28 -22.75 9.12 1.38
C ALA A 28 -23.35 7.94 0.59
N VAL A 29 -22.50 7.25 -0.17
CA VAL A 29 -22.90 6.04 -0.91
C VAL A 29 -23.24 4.98 0.14
N GLU A 30 -24.53 4.78 0.41
CA GLU A 30 -24.99 3.69 1.24
C GLU A 30 -24.48 2.38 0.61
N TYR A 31 -23.77 1.54 1.38
CA TYR A 31 -23.02 0.37 0.88
C TYR A 31 -23.80 -0.52 -0.10
N GLY A 32 -25.14 -0.53 -0.05
CA GLY A 32 -26.02 -1.30 -0.91
C GLY A 32 -25.88 -1.04 -2.43
N GLU A 33 -25.21 0.01 -2.86
CA GLU A 33 -24.95 0.25 -4.29
C GLU A 33 -23.62 -0.34 -4.81
N LEU A 34 -22.67 -0.64 -3.93
CA LEU A 34 -21.34 -1.14 -4.35
C LEU A 34 -21.40 -2.63 -4.69
N LYS A 35 -21.21 -2.96 -5.96
CA LYS A 35 -21.21 -4.33 -6.48
C LYS A 35 -19.81 -4.80 -6.86
N LEU A 36 -18.88 -4.61 -5.94
CA LEU A 36 -17.47 -4.97 -6.15
C LEU A 36 -17.29 -6.49 -6.21
N PHE A 37 -16.27 -6.93 -6.93
CA PHE A 37 -15.77 -8.32 -6.97
C PHE A 37 -16.78 -9.38 -7.46
N GLN A 38 -17.83 -8.98 -8.17
CA GLN A 38 -18.80 -9.91 -8.78
C GLN A 38 -18.20 -10.74 -9.93
N ALA A 39 -17.11 -10.26 -10.52
CA ALA A 39 -16.39 -10.92 -11.59
C ALA A 39 -14.88 -10.77 -11.41
N ALA A 40 -14.12 -11.62 -12.10
CA ALA A 40 -12.68 -11.52 -12.15
C ALA A 40 -12.23 -10.17 -12.75
N ALA A 41 -11.17 -9.61 -12.19
CA ALA A 41 -10.52 -8.41 -12.67
C ALA A 41 -9.01 -8.59 -12.70
N ALA A 42 -8.38 -8.17 -13.80
CA ALA A 42 -6.93 -8.12 -13.92
C ALA A 42 -6.43 -6.71 -13.62
N TYR A 43 -5.27 -6.63 -12.97
CA TYR A 43 -4.60 -5.40 -12.62
C TYR A 43 -3.13 -5.43 -13.02
N GLU A 44 -2.62 -4.28 -13.41
CA GLU A 44 -1.20 -3.97 -13.46
C GLU A 44 -0.77 -3.50 -12.07
N VAL A 45 0.33 -4.08 -11.57
CA VAL A 45 0.92 -3.77 -10.26
C VAL A 45 2.25 -3.05 -10.49
N GLU A 46 2.45 -1.92 -9.83
CA GLU A 46 3.75 -1.27 -9.70
C GLU A 46 3.99 -0.88 -8.24
N SER A 47 5.02 -1.43 -7.61
CA SER A 47 5.51 -1.03 -6.30
C SER A 47 6.87 -0.38 -6.44
N GLU A 48 7.08 0.78 -5.86
CA GLU A 48 8.34 1.50 -5.92
C GLU A 48 8.76 1.94 -4.52
N VAL A 49 10.05 1.80 -4.23
CA VAL A 49 10.67 2.35 -3.02
C VAL A 49 11.88 3.17 -3.44
N LEU A 50 11.89 4.43 -3.01
CA LEU A 50 12.93 5.40 -3.26
C LEU A 50 13.51 5.91 -1.96
N LEU A 51 14.84 6.03 -1.92
CA LEU A 51 15.60 6.66 -0.85
C LEU A 51 16.37 7.85 -1.42
N ALA A 52 16.30 8.98 -0.72
CA ALA A 52 16.97 10.21 -1.11
C ALA A 52 17.59 10.91 0.10
N ASP A 53 18.70 11.62 -0.13
CA ASP A 53 19.21 12.59 0.83
C ASP A 53 18.30 13.83 0.83
N ASP A 54 17.84 14.30 1.99
CA ASP A 54 16.89 15.42 2.10
C ASP A 54 17.51 16.78 1.71
N VAL A 55 18.84 16.86 1.66
CA VAL A 55 19.63 18.10 1.61
C VAL A 55 20.51 18.19 0.36
N ALA A 56 20.85 17.04 -0.21
CA ALA A 56 21.64 17.01 -1.42
C ALA A 56 20.71 16.98 -2.63
N ASN A 57 21.08 17.70 -3.70
CA ASN A 57 20.47 17.52 -5.03
C ASN A 57 20.92 16.18 -5.67
N ARG A 58 20.99 15.14 -4.83
CA ARG A 58 21.34 13.77 -5.19
C ARG A 58 20.07 13.07 -5.62
N THR A 59 20.27 12.08 -6.47
CA THR A 59 19.19 11.43 -7.17
C THR A 59 18.78 10.18 -6.43
N ASP A 60 17.48 9.94 -6.40
CA ASP A 60 16.89 8.82 -5.69
C ASP A 60 17.53 7.48 -6.11
N ILE A 61 17.92 6.68 -5.13
CA ILE A 61 18.19 5.25 -5.33
C ILE A 61 16.95 4.47 -4.94
N GLY A 62 16.75 3.31 -5.56
CA GLY A 62 15.56 2.56 -5.22
C GLY A 62 15.38 1.29 -6.01
N TYR A 63 14.26 0.64 -5.74
CA TYR A 63 13.82 -0.53 -6.48
C TYR A 63 12.35 -0.40 -6.85
N ARG A 64 11.97 -1.15 -7.88
CA ARG A 64 10.60 -1.25 -8.35
C ARG A 64 10.25 -2.71 -8.59
N ILE A 65 9.06 -3.13 -8.17
CA ILE A 65 8.48 -4.43 -8.50
C ILE A 65 7.30 -4.19 -9.42
N THR A 66 7.28 -4.85 -10.57
CA THR A 66 6.12 -4.84 -11.48
C THR A 66 5.53 -6.24 -11.60
N ALA A 67 4.22 -6.36 -11.69
CA ALA A 67 3.55 -7.65 -11.88
C ALA A 67 2.17 -7.48 -12.54
N SER A 68 1.52 -8.59 -12.87
CA SER A 68 0.07 -8.64 -13.10
C SER A 68 -0.62 -9.34 -11.94
N LEU A 69 -1.77 -8.85 -11.51
CA LEU A 69 -2.57 -9.43 -10.44
C LEU A 69 -3.98 -9.69 -10.96
N ILE A 70 -4.43 -10.94 -10.93
CA ILE A 70 -5.82 -11.30 -11.19
C ILE A 70 -6.52 -11.51 -9.86
N VAL A 71 -7.66 -10.86 -9.66
CA VAL A 71 -8.50 -10.98 -8.47
C VAL A 71 -9.86 -11.49 -8.89
N GLU A 72 -10.31 -12.60 -8.31
CA GLU A 72 -11.60 -13.21 -8.61
C GLU A 72 -12.30 -13.73 -7.34
N PRO A 73 -13.64 -13.73 -7.29
CA PRO A 73 -14.36 -14.34 -6.19
C PRO A 73 -14.23 -15.86 -6.29
N ALA A 74 -13.55 -16.51 -5.34
CA ALA A 74 -13.58 -17.97 -5.21
C ALA A 74 -14.85 -18.47 -4.53
N TRP A 75 -15.48 -17.61 -3.73
CA TRP A 75 -16.77 -17.81 -3.10
C TRP A 75 -17.40 -16.46 -2.76
N SER A 76 -18.73 -16.40 -2.76
CA SER A 76 -19.54 -15.28 -2.27
C SER A 76 -20.63 -15.80 -1.36
N ALA A 77 -20.95 -15.06 -0.31
CA ALA A 77 -22.09 -15.42 0.54
C ALA A 77 -23.41 -15.35 -0.27
N PRO A 78 -24.32 -16.33 -0.10
CA PRO A 78 -25.65 -16.26 -0.70
C PRO A 78 -26.34 -14.96 -0.29
N ASP A 79 -26.95 -14.27 -1.26
CA ASP A 79 -27.72 -13.04 -1.05
C ASP A 79 -26.95 -11.86 -0.44
N SER A 80 -25.61 -11.90 -0.45
CA SER A 80 -24.77 -10.80 0.04
C SER A 80 -23.79 -10.32 -1.04
N HIS A 81 -23.75 -9.01 -1.26
CA HIS A 81 -22.78 -8.35 -2.14
C HIS A 81 -21.56 -7.82 -1.38
N HIS A 82 -21.44 -8.16 -0.10
CA HIS A 82 -20.43 -7.58 0.79
C HIS A 82 -19.56 -8.63 1.49
N GLU A 83 -19.58 -9.88 1.03
CA GLU A 83 -18.84 -10.96 1.66
C GLU A 83 -18.32 -11.96 0.63
N PHE A 84 -16.99 -12.06 0.54
CA PHE A 84 -16.30 -12.86 -0.48
C PHE A 84 -15.09 -13.56 0.11
N LEU A 85 -14.78 -14.73 -0.44
CA LEU A 85 -13.43 -15.27 -0.42
C LEU A 85 -12.79 -14.86 -1.75
N LEU A 86 -11.89 -13.89 -1.70
CA LEU A 86 -11.16 -13.41 -2.87
C LEU A 86 -9.94 -14.28 -3.11
N LYS A 87 -9.77 -14.72 -4.36
CA LYS A 87 -8.55 -15.36 -4.85
C LYS A 87 -7.73 -14.32 -5.59
N PHE A 88 -6.46 -14.26 -5.24
CA PHE A 88 -5.46 -13.42 -5.86
C PHE A 88 -4.46 -14.32 -6.58
N HIS A 89 -4.18 -13.99 -7.83
CA HIS A 89 -3.22 -14.69 -8.67
C HIS A 89 -2.19 -13.68 -9.18
N LEU A 90 -1.02 -13.69 -8.55
CA LEU A 90 0.11 -12.85 -8.89
C LEU A 90 0.94 -13.51 -9.98
N GLN A 91 1.16 -12.78 -11.07
CA GLN A 91 1.81 -13.27 -12.27
C GLN A 91 3.02 -12.41 -12.62
N SER A 92 4.11 -13.10 -12.94
CA SER A 92 5.36 -12.53 -13.45
C SER A 92 5.89 -11.32 -12.66
N PRO A 93 5.96 -11.36 -11.31
CA PRO A 93 6.64 -10.30 -10.57
C PRO A 93 8.10 -10.18 -11.03
N LYS A 94 8.53 -8.95 -11.28
CA LYS A 94 9.90 -8.62 -11.72
C LYS A 94 10.44 -7.46 -10.91
N LEU A 95 11.66 -7.64 -10.41
CA LEU A 95 12.41 -6.61 -9.71
C LEU A 95 13.23 -5.78 -10.69
N PHE A 96 13.23 -4.48 -10.47
CA PHE A 96 14.05 -3.51 -11.17
C PHE A 96 14.79 -2.68 -10.15
N LEU A 97 16.04 -2.33 -10.44
CA LEU A 97 16.88 -1.51 -9.56
C LEU A 97 17.24 -0.19 -10.25
N ARG A 98 17.35 0.85 -9.45
CA ARG A 98 17.80 2.18 -9.89
C ARG A 98 18.97 2.66 -9.03
N GLY A 99 20.07 2.98 -9.71
CA GLY A 99 21.27 3.54 -9.08
C GLY A 99 21.19 5.06 -8.86
N ASN A 100 22.24 5.63 -8.26
CA ASN A 100 22.31 7.03 -7.83
C ASN A 100 22.73 8.03 -8.92
N ARG A 101 22.53 7.71 -10.21
CA ARG A 101 22.85 8.63 -11.31
C ARG A 101 21.62 9.44 -11.67
N ALA A 102 21.81 10.69 -12.09
CA ALA A 102 20.70 11.61 -12.35
C ALA A 102 19.66 11.12 -13.36
N ASN A 103 20.10 10.36 -14.36
CA ASN A 103 19.25 9.74 -15.36
C ASN A 103 19.27 8.22 -15.24
N ALA A 104 19.48 7.67 -14.04
CA ALA A 104 19.41 6.23 -13.82
C ALA A 104 17.98 5.76 -14.06
N GLU A 105 17.82 4.85 -15.02
CA GLU A 105 16.58 4.14 -15.27
C GLU A 105 16.47 2.92 -14.34
N PHE A 106 15.25 2.43 -14.17
CA PHE A 106 15.00 1.15 -13.51
C PHE A 106 15.36 0.02 -14.47
N LEU A 107 16.38 -0.76 -14.12
CA LEU A 107 16.86 -1.88 -14.94
C LEU A 107 16.45 -3.22 -14.33
N PRO A 108 16.02 -4.20 -15.14
CA PRO A 108 15.64 -5.52 -14.65
C PRO A 108 16.77 -6.18 -13.85
N HIS A 109 16.41 -6.82 -12.73
CA HIS A 109 17.34 -7.52 -11.86
C HIS A 109 16.84 -8.93 -11.55
N LYS A 110 17.71 -9.93 -11.74
CA LYS A 110 17.42 -11.32 -11.41
C LYS A 110 17.35 -11.48 -9.90
N SER A 111 16.28 -12.09 -9.38
CA SER A 111 16.02 -12.15 -7.94
C SER A 111 15.07 -13.29 -7.56
N ILE A 112 14.75 -13.43 -6.27
CA ILE A 112 13.76 -14.39 -5.75
C ILE A 112 12.36 -14.23 -6.38
N TRP A 113 12.04 -13.05 -6.93
CA TRP A 113 10.78 -12.82 -7.63
C TRP A 113 10.64 -13.69 -8.88
N ASP A 114 11.76 -14.05 -9.53
CA ASP A 114 11.74 -14.91 -10.72
C ASP A 114 11.27 -16.34 -10.43
N SER A 115 11.48 -16.84 -9.20
CA SER A 115 10.99 -18.16 -8.78
C SER A 115 9.54 -18.15 -8.33
N HIS A 116 8.92 -16.97 -8.18
CA HIS A 116 7.52 -16.77 -7.79
C HIS A 116 6.71 -16.19 -8.97
N ALA A 117 7.05 -16.62 -10.19
CA ALA A 117 6.44 -16.14 -11.43
C ALA A 117 4.92 -16.41 -11.52
N ASP A 118 4.42 -17.37 -10.76
CA ASP A 118 3.01 -17.71 -10.67
C ASP A 118 2.69 -18.09 -9.22
N SER A 119 1.89 -17.27 -8.54
CA SER A 119 1.54 -17.52 -7.15
C SER A 119 0.10 -17.17 -6.84
N THR A 120 -0.56 -18.02 -6.07
CA THR A 120 -1.96 -17.85 -5.67
C THR A 120 -2.08 -17.72 -4.16
N PHE A 121 -2.90 -16.78 -3.70
CA PHE A 121 -3.22 -16.55 -2.29
C PHE A 121 -4.64 -16.03 -2.15
N TYR A 122 -5.17 -16.03 -0.93
CA TYR A 122 -6.58 -15.70 -0.70
C TYR A 122 -6.76 -14.74 0.45
N ALA A 123 -7.88 -14.01 0.42
CA ALA A 123 -8.32 -13.23 1.56
C ALA A 123 -9.84 -13.35 1.73
N TYR A 124 -10.28 -13.51 2.96
CA TYR A 124 -11.69 -13.40 3.32
C TYR A 124 -11.99 -11.92 3.56
N TRP A 125 -12.81 -11.36 2.67
CA TRP A 125 -13.20 -9.95 2.65
C TRP A 125 -14.66 -9.83 3.05
N ARG A 126 -14.96 -8.96 4.02
CA ARG A 126 -16.31 -8.71 4.48
C ARG A 126 -16.50 -7.24 4.82
N ASN A 127 -17.48 -6.60 4.20
CA ASN A 127 -17.85 -5.21 4.44
C ASN A 127 -16.65 -4.23 4.38
N GLY A 128 -15.78 -4.38 3.38
CA GLY A 128 -14.58 -3.52 3.24
C GLY A 128 -13.37 -3.95 4.07
N ILE A 129 -13.51 -4.95 4.95
CA ILE A 129 -12.46 -5.39 5.86
C ILE A 129 -11.90 -6.75 5.42
N ILE A 130 -10.59 -6.93 5.56
CA ILE A 130 -9.94 -8.23 5.39
C ILE A 130 -9.90 -8.92 6.76
N ASN A 131 -10.71 -9.96 6.91
CA ASN A 131 -10.82 -10.69 8.17
C ASN A 131 -9.71 -11.74 8.34
N ASN A 132 -9.38 -12.44 7.25
CA ASN A 132 -8.36 -13.49 7.25
C ASN A 132 -7.62 -13.47 5.92
N THR A 133 -6.34 -13.84 5.95
CA THR A 133 -5.57 -14.12 4.73
C THR A 133 -5.08 -15.55 4.75
N PHE A 134 -4.94 -16.15 3.57
CA PHE A 134 -4.45 -17.51 3.41
C PHE A 134 -3.26 -17.49 2.44
N LEU A 135 -2.08 -17.70 3.01
CA LEU A 135 -0.77 -17.54 2.38
C LEU A 135 0.09 -18.78 2.70
N ASP A 136 1.13 -19.06 1.92
CA ASP A 136 2.04 -20.17 2.20
C ASP A 136 3.09 -19.72 3.23
N PRO A 137 3.05 -20.22 4.48
CA PRO A 137 3.96 -19.77 5.54
C PRO A 137 5.42 -20.13 5.29
N ASN A 138 5.72 -20.98 4.30
CA ASN A 138 7.08 -21.37 3.96
C ASN A 138 7.73 -20.46 2.91
N GLU A 139 6.99 -19.48 2.36
CA GLU A 139 7.55 -18.48 1.46
C GLU A 139 8.49 -17.52 2.18
N ALA A 140 9.42 -16.93 1.42
CA ALA A 140 10.33 -15.93 1.97
C ALA A 140 9.55 -14.70 2.51
N PRO A 141 9.98 -14.09 3.64
CA PRO A 141 9.28 -12.98 4.28
C PRO A 141 8.96 -11.80 3.33
N ASP A 142 9.89 -11.46 2.44
CA ASP A 142 9.70 -10.39 1.45
C ASP A 142 8.54 -10.69 0.50
N ILE A 143 8.42 -11.94 0.05
CA ILE A 143 7.34 -12.40 -0.82
C ILE A 143 6.01 -12.33 -0.07
N LEU A 144 6.00 -12.81 1.18
CA LEU A 144 4.82 -12.79 2.04
C LEU A 144 4.35 -11.36 2.31
N ASN A 145 5.25 -10.47 2.70
CA ASN A 145 4.94 -9.07 3.01
C ASN A 145 4.45 -8.32 1.76
N PHE A 146 5.01 -8.60 0.59
CA PHE A 146 4.51 -8.05 -0.66
C PHE A 146 3.09 -8.53 -0.96
N LYS A 147 2.78 -9.83 -0.84
CA LYS A 147 1.41 -10.33 -1.01
C LYS A 147 0.44 -9.71 -0.01
N LYS A 148 0.82 -9.61 1.27
CA LYS A 148 0.03 -8.92 2.30
C LYS A 148 -0.21 -7.45 1.94
N SER A 149 0.78 -6.77 1.36
CA SER A 149 0.62 -5.40 0.88
C SER A 149 -0.41 -5.29 -0.25
N LEU A 150 -0.41 -6.25 -1.19
CA LEU A 150 -1.41 -6.33 -2.25
C LEU A 150 -2.81 -6.59 -1.70
N ILE A 151 -2.96 -7.52 -0.76
CA ILE A 151 -4.25 -7.79 -0.10
C ILE A 151 -4.75 -6.54 0.64
N SER A 152 -3.84 -5.82 1.31
CA SER A 152 -4.16 -4.63 2.10
C SER A 152 -4.77 -3.50 1.26
N LEU A 153 -4.45 -3.41 -0.04
CA LEU A 153 -5.11 -2.46 -0.96
C LEU A 153 -6.60 -2.74 -1.18
N PHE A 154 -7.07 -3.96 -0.90
CA PHE A 154 -8.47 -4.33 -1.01
C PHE A 154 -9.22 -4.13 0.32
N GLN A 155 -8.53 -3.67 1.37
CA GLN A 155 -9.13 -3.23 2.63
C GLN A 155 -9.44 -1.73 2.56
N PHE A 156 -10.66 -1.42 2.15
CA PHE A 156 -11.15 -0.05 2.08
C PHE A 156 -12.64 0.05 2.39
N GLN A 157 -13.04 1.21 2.89
CA GLN A 157 -14.40 1.60 3.16
C GLN A 157 -14.72 2.83 2.34
N ALA A 158 -15.85 2.81 1.61
CA ALA A 158 -16.25 3.94 0.77
C ALA A 158 -17.00 5.03 1.57
N LEU A 159 -17.43 4.72 2.79
CA LEU A 159 -18.06 5.68 3.67
C LEU A 159 -17.02 6.51 4.41
N ASP A 160 -17.30 7.80 4.52
CA ASP A 160 -16.50 8.72 5.32
C ASP A 160 -16.57 8.33 6.80
N GLY A 161 -15.43 8.39 7.48
CA GLY A 161 -15.36 8.03 8.88
C GLY A 161 -13.96 7.75 9.39
N GLU A 162 -13.85 7.75 10.71
CA GLU A 162 -12.67 7.30 11.43
C GLU A 162 -12.85 5.84 11.88
N HIS A 163 -11.81 5.03 11.66
CA HIS A 163 -11.81 3.60 11.95
C HIS A 163 -10.46 3.19 12.53
N ILE A 164 -10.46 2.10 13.28
CA ILE A 164 -9.24 1.38 13.64
C ILE A 164 -9.16 0.18 12.72
N GLU A 165 -8.09 0.09 11.94
CA GLU A 165 -7.87 -1.01 11.00
C GLU A 165 -6.49 -1.62 11.19
N SER A 166 -6.40 -2.94 11.04
CA SER A 166 -5.13 -3.67 11.01
C SER A 166 -4.82 -4.09 9.57
N ASP A 167 -3.63 -3.76 9.09
CA ASP A 167 -3.14 -4.15 7.77
C ASP A 167 -1.62 -4.37 7.77
N ILE A 168 -0.96 -4.38 6.60
CA ILE A 168 0.50 -4.56 6.49
C ILE A 168 1.33 -3.50 7.23
N SER A 169 0.74 -2.38 7.61
CA SER A 169 1.41 -1.37 8.43
C SER A 169 1.18 -1.54 9.93
N GLY A 170 0.55 -2.63 10.35
CA GLY A 170 0.09 -2.85 11.71
C GLY A 170 -1.31 -2.28 11.97
N GLN A 171 -1.62 -2.01 13.23
CA GLN A 171 -2.87 -1.35 13.63
C GLN A 171 -2.72 0.17 13.51
N CYS A 172 -3.67 0.81 12.82
CA CYS A 172 -3.64 2.25 12.53
C CYS A 172 -4.99 2.91 12.84
N ASP A 173 -4.93 4.21 13.15
CA ASP A 173 -6.07 5.11 13.04
C ASP A 173 -6.23 5.50 11.56
N VAL A 174 -7.41 5.25 10.99
CA VAL A 174 -7.71 5.44 9.58
C VAL A 174 -8.86 6.42 9.41
N LEU A 175 -8.67 7.41 8.53
CA LEU A 175 -9.72 8.34 8.10
C LEU A 175 -10.03 8.12 6.62
N TYR A 176 -11.30 7.88 6.28
CA TYR A 176 -11.80 7.91 4.91
C TYR A 176 -12.48 9.23 4.61
N GLU A 177 -12.17 9.78 3.43
CA GLU A 177 -12.79 11.00 2.91
C GLU A 177 -13.18 10.84 1.45
N THR A 178 -14.45 11.12 1.16
CA THR A 178 -15.01 11.12 -0.18
C THR A 178 -14.52 12.35 -0.93
N ILE A 179 -13.94 12.12 -2.11
CA ILE A 179 -13.48 13.19 -3.02
C ILE A 179 -14.55 13.43 -4.10
N SER A 180 -15.16 12.36 -4.59
CA SER A 180 -16.23 12.39 -5.59
C SER A 180 -17.06 11.11 -5.50
N MET A 181 -18.12 10.98 -6.30
CA MET A 181 -18.95 9.77 -6.36
C MET A 181 -18.17 8.49 -6.71
N THR A 182 -17.05 8.62 -7.43
CA THR A 182 -16.24 7.48 -7.89
C THR A 182 -14.84 7.48 -7.30
N SER A 183 -14.55 8.33 -6.31
CA SER A 183 -13.21 8.39 -5.72
C SER A 183 -13.22 8.85 -4.27
N PHE A 184 -12.37 8.23 -3.47
CA PHE A 184 -12.19 8.55 -2.06
C PHE A 184 -10.72 8.33 -1.69
N ARG A 185 -10.32 8.84 -0.51
CA ARG A 185 -8.98 8.63 0.03
C ARG A 185 -9.04 8.03 1.43
N LYS A 186 -8.03 7.22 1.74
CA LYS A 186 -7.71 6.63 3.03
C LYS A 186 -6.47 7.31 3.56
N ILE A 187 -6.53 7.88 4.76
CA ILE A 187 -5.39 8.47 5.46
C ILE A 187 -5.09 7.61 6.66
N LYS A 188 -3.82 7.26 6.88
CA LYS A 188 -3.39 6.38 7.98
C LYS A 188 -2.51 7.17 8.94
N ARG A 189 -2.77 7.03 10.23
CA ARG A 189 -2.04 7.68 11.32
C ARG A 189 -1.81 6.70 12.46
N LYS A 190 -0.88 7.03 13.35
CA LYS A 190 -0.63 6.32 14.62
C LYS A 190 -0.55 4.80 14.42
N CYS A 191 0.29 4.39 13.48
CA CYS A 191 0.35 3.00 13.07
C CYS A 191 1.40 2.26 13.89
N SER A 192 1.05 1.11 14.46
CA SER A 192 2.00 0.29 15.23
C SER A 192 1.89 -1.17 14.85
N VAL A 193 3.04 -1.83 14.75
CA VAL A 193 3.12 -3.30 14.63
C VAL A 193 3.13 -3.95 16.02
N GLU A 194 3.48 -3.18 17.05
CA GLU A 194 3.57 -3.67 18.41
C GLU A 194 2.21 -4.06 18.98
N GLU A 195 2.19 -5.23 19.62
CA GLU A 195 0.97 -5.81 20.17
C GLU A 195 0.64 -5.24 21.56
N THR A 196 1.66 -4.77 22.30
CA THR A 196 1.43 -4.23 23.64
C THR A 196 1.03 -2.74 23.60
N PRO A 197 0.12 -2.29 24.48
CA PRO A 197 -0.27 -0.88 24.53
C PRO A 197 0.88 0.08 24.81
N GLU A 198 1.86 -0.35 25.60
CA GLU A 198 3.01 0.45 26.04
C GLU A 198 4.01 0.69 24.90
N GLU A 199 4.37 -0.36 24.18
CA GLU A 199 5.25 -0.27 23.00
C GLU A 199 4.55 0.50 21.88
N ARG A 200 3.24 0.29 21.70
CA ARG A 200 2.43 1.05 20.75
C ARG A 200 2.43 2.55 21.06
N GLU A 201 2.32 2.95 22.32
CA GLU A 201 2.34 4.37 22.69
C GLU A 201 3.71 5.01 22.39
N ALA A 202 4.80 4.29 22.67
CA ALA A 202 6.15 4.73 22.34
C ALA A 202 6.37 4.88 20.84
N ASP A 203 5.93 3.91 20.04
CA ASP A 203 6.01 3.94 18.57
C ASP A 203 5.22 5.10 17.97
N VAL A 204 4.01 5.32 18.47
CA VAL A 204 3.17 6.45 18.02
C VAL A 204 3.82 7.78 18.38
N ALA A 205 4.40 7.92 19.58
CA ALA A 205 5.11 9.13 19.97
C ALA A 205 6.32 9.40 19.06
N ALA A 206 7.10 8.38 18.73
CA ALA A 206 8.22 8.51 17.79
C ALA A 206 7.75 8.94 16.39
N GLN A 207 6.61 8.43 15.92
CA GLN A 207 6.02 8.82 14.63
C GLN A 207 5.51 10.27 14.60
N GLU A 208 5.18 10.87 15.73
CA GLU A 208 4.81 12.30 15.79
C GLU A 208 6.04 13.22 15.68
N GLU A 209 7.22 12.72 16.08
CA GLU A 209 8.50 13.41 15.85
C GLU A 209 9.01 13.24 14.40
N GLU A 210 8.68 12.12 13.77
CA GLU A 210 8.94 11.86 12.34
C GLU A 210 7.89 12.54 11.45
N GLU A 211 8.30 13.17 10.34
CA GLU A 211 7.34 13.61 9.31
C GLU A 211 6.91 12.37 8.49
N VAL A 212 5.89 11.64 8.99
CA VAL A 212 5.31 10.46 8.35
C VAL A 212 3.99 10.80 7.67
N GLU A 213 3.90 10.52 6.37
CA GLU A 213 2.66 10.59 5.61
C GLU A 213 2.34 9.22 5.03
N ARG A 214 1.12 8.72 5.25
CA ARG A 214 0.69 7.43 4.74
C ARG A 214 -0.78 7.48 4.33
N GLY A 215 -1.08 6.95 3.16
CA GLY A 215 -2.45 6.89 2.69
C GLY A 215 -2.61 6.18 1.36
N ALA A 216 -3.85 6.09 0.91
CA ALA A 216 -4.19 5.57 -0.40
C ALA A 216 -5.34 6.35 -1.02
N GLN A 217 -5.33 6.51 -2.34
CA GLN A 217 -6.45 7.05 -3.08
C GLN A 217 -7.04 5.96 -3.97
N TYR A 218 -8.37 5.91 -4.02
CA TYR A 218 -9.14 4.88 -4.69
C TYR A 218 -10.02 5.50 -5.77
N TRP A 219 -10.12 4.82 -6.90
CA TRP A 219 -11.02 5.15 -7.98
C TRP A 219 -11.86 3.93 -8.33
N LEU A 220 -13.18 4.12 -8.34
CA LEU A 220 -14.16 3.13 -8.75
C LEU A 220 -14.54 3.35 -10.22
N SER A 221 -15.11 2.32 -10.85
CA SER A 221 -15.77 2.46 -12.14
C SER A 221 -16.98 3.41 -12.05
N ALA A 222 -17.39 4.00 -13.17
CA ALA A 222 -18.58 4.84 -13.22
C ALA A 222 -19.86 4.10 -12.81
N ALA A 223 -19.89 2.77 -12.97
CA ALA A 223 -20.99 1.91 -12.57
C ALA A 223 -20.89 1.44 -11.11
N LEU A 224 -19.85 1.84 -10.37
CA LEU A 224 -19.60 1.45 -8.97
C LEU A 224 -19.54 -0.07 -8.74
N ASP A 225 -19.18 -0.81 -9.78
CA ASP A 225 -19.12 -2.28 -9.83
C ASP A 225 -17.69 -2.82 -9.86
N ALA A 226 -16.69 -1.94 -9.91
CA ALA A 226 -15.29 -2.34 -9.94
C ALA A 226 -14.36 -1.31 -9.33
N LEU A 227 -13.28 -1.80 -8.75
CA LEU A 227 -12.11 -1.01 -8.39
C LEU A 227 -11.29 -0.77 -9.67
N HIS A 228 -11.12 0.49 -10.04
CA HIS A 228 -10.46 0.88 -11.29
C HIS A 228 -8.98 1.22 -11.09
N ASP A 229 -8.64 1.96 -10.04
CA ASP A 229 -7.28 2.40 -9.73
C ASP A 229 -7.11 2.53 -8.21
N VAL A 230 -5.93 2.19 -7.70
CA VAL A 230 -5.51 2.42 -6.31
C VAL A 230 -4.10 2.95 -6.29
N ARG A 231 -3.86 4.04 -5.58
CA ARG A 231 -2.52 4.59 -5.36
C ARG A 231 -2.26 4.74 -3.87
N ALA A 232 -1.53 3.79 -3.32
CA ALA A 232 -1.02 3.86 -1.97
C ALA A 232 0.36 4.52 -1.96
N HIS A 233 0.64 5.31 -0.93
CA HIS A 233 1.92 5.96 -0.72
C HIS A 233 2.26 6.00 0.76
N GLU A 234 3.56 5.99 1.02
CA GLU A 234 4.15 6.28 2.32
C GLU A 234 5.40 7.14 2.12
N ALA A 235 5.53 8.21 2.89
CA ALA A 235 6.72 9.04 2.93
C ALA A 235 7.17 9.21 4.38
N ARG A 236 8.46 9.08 4.62
CA ARG A 236 9.09 9.31 5.92
C ARG A 236 10.33 10.16 5.78
N ARG A 237 10.50 11.10 6.70
CA ARG A 237 11.79 11.76 6.94
C ARG A 237 12.47 11.14 8.15
N LEU A 238 13.66 10.58 7.93
CA LEU A 238 14.48 9.94 8.95
C LEU A 238 15.64 10.87 9.32
N GLY A 239 15.73 11.28 10.58
CA GLY A 239 16.81 12.12 11.10
C GLY A 239 16.52 13.63 11.05
N PRO A 240 17.48 14.45 11.55
CA PRO A 240 17.26 15.88 11.74
C PRO A 240 17.27 16.66 10.43
N ARG A 241 16.57 17.81 10.40
CA ARG A 241 16.59 18.76 9.28
C ARG A 241 18.04 19.16 8.96
N GLY A 242 18.42 19.10 7.68
CA GLY A 242 19.80 19.40 7.26
C GLY A 242 20.73 18.18 7.18
N ALA A 243 20.29 16.99 7.61
CA ALA A 243 21.00 15.72 7.42
C ALA A 243 20.05 14.50 7.28
N ALA A 244 18.77 14.74 6.99
CA ALA A 244 17.77 13.70 6.96
C ALA A 244 17.83 12.85 5.68
N LEU A 245 17.34 11.62 5.79
CA LEU A 245 16.99 10.78 4.65
C LEU A 245 15.48 10.86 4.40
N ARG A 246 15.08 10.82 3.15
CA ARG A 246 13.67 10.74 2.74
C ARG A 246 13.41 9.39 2.11
N LEU A 247 12.58 8.60 2.76
CA LEU A 247 12.05 7.35 2.22
C LEU A 247 10.69 7.64 1.59
N ARG A 248 10.47 7.13 0.37
CA ARG A 248 9.17 7.15 -0.30
C ARG A 248 8.86 5.76 -0.81
N ALA A 249 7.73 5.21 -0.41
CA ALA A 249 7.17 4.00 -0.97
C ALA A 249 5.86 4.34 -1.70
N ALA A 250 5.64 3.74 -2.85
CA ALA A 250 4.41 3.84 -3.61
C ALA A 250 3.98 2.45 -4.08
N LEU A 251 2.68 2.21 -4.09
CA LEU A 251 2.10 1.00 -4.65
C LEU A 251 0.86 1.38 -5.47
N HIS A 252 0.93 1.08 -6.75
CA HIS A 252 -0.10 1.38 -7.74
C HIS A 252 -0.73 0.08 -8.23
N LEU A 253 -2.05 0.00 -8.10
CA LEU A 253 -2.88 -0.99 -8.75
C LEU A 253 -3.72 -0.30 -9.83
N ARG A 254 -3.62 -0.72 -11.08
CA ARG A 254 -4.45 -0.20 -12.18
C ARG A 254 -5.18 -1.34 -12.85
N ARG A 255 -6.50 -1.25 -12.97
CA ARG A 255 -7.29 -2.26 -13.68
C ARG A 255 -6.85 -2.32 -15.14
N ALA A 256 -6.44 -3.49 -15.60
CA ALA A 256 -6.14 -3.72 -17.00
C ALA A 256 -7.45 -3.62 -17.81
N ALA A 257 -7.35 -3.14 -19.05
CA ALA A 257 -8.49 -3.18 -19.96
C ALA A 257 -9.00 -4.63 -20.06
N PRO A 258 -10.33 -4.86 -20.04
CA PRO A 258 -10.85 -6.20 -20.26
C PRO A 258 -10.30 -6.70 -21.60
N PRO A 259 -9.75 -7.94 -21.66
CA PRO A 259 -9.36 -8.51 -22.95
C PRO A 259 -10.59 -8.50 -23.88
N ALA A 260 -10.36 -8.32 -25.19
CA ALA A 260 -11.41 -8.44 -26.19
C ALA A 260 -12.20 -9.74 -25.94
N PRO A 261 -13.54 -9.75 -26.09
CA PRO A 261 -14.37 -10.88 -25.68
C PRO A 261 -14.01 -12.14 -26.47
N THR A 262 -13.13 -12.96 -25.90
CA THR A 262 -12.83 -14.30 -26.41
C THR A 262 -13.48 -15.32 -25.48
N ALA A 263 -14.48 -16.02 -26.04
CA ALA A 263 -15.21 -17.15 -25.46
C ALA A 263 -16.04 -16.85 -24.19
N PRO A 264 -17.08 -17.65 -23.90
CA PRO A 264 -17.95 -17.43 -22.76
C PRO A 264 -17.14 -17.48 -21.46
N SER A 265 -17.25 -16.43 -20.66
CA SER A 265 -16.73 -16.38 -19.28
C SER A 265 -17.16 -17.64 -18.54
N ALA A 266 -16.21 -18.25 -17.82
CA ALA A 266 -16.48 -19.36 -16.91
C ALA A 266 -17.67 -19.01 -15.99
N PRO A 267 -18.51 -20.00 -15.64
CA PRO A 267 -19.66 -19.77 -14.78
C PRO A 267 -19.22 -19.05 -13.50
N SER A 268 -20.02 -18.08 -13.07
CA SER A 268 -19.95 -17.44 -11.75
C SER A 268 -19.65 -18.48 -10.68
N ALA A 269 -18.75 -18.14 -9.74
CA ALA A 269 -18.28 -19.03 -8.70
C ALA A 269 -19.43 -19.89 -8.13
N PRO A 270 -19.25 -21.22 -7.99
CA PRO A 270 -20.29 -22.07 -7.44
C PRO A 270 -20.66 -21.56 -6.05
N SER A 271 -21.93 -21.24 -5.85
CA SER A 271 -22.48 -20.86 -4.55
C SER A 271 -22.40 -22.06 -3.60
N ALA A 272 -21.21 -22.33 -3.05
CA ALA A 272 -21.11 -23.23 -1.92
C ALA A 272 -21.98 -22.64 -0.81
N PRO A 273 -22.91 -23.41 -0.21
CA PRO A 273 -23.88 -22.86 0.72
C PRO A 273 -23.23 -22.28 1.99
N ALA A 274 -21.98 -22.64 2.28
CA ALA A 274 -21.23 -22.17 3.44
C ALA A 274 -19.76 -21.87 3.12
N LEU A 275 -19.24 -20.79 3.72
CA LEU A 275 -17.83 -20.40 3.69
C LEU A 275 -16.88 -21.55 4.09
N ALA A 276 -17.26 -22.34 5.10
CA ALA A 276 -16.45 -23.47 5.57
C ALA A 276 -16.13 -24.48 4.45
N ALA A 277 -17.08 -24.75 3.55
CA ALA A 277 -16.87 -25.63 2.42
C ALA A 277 -15.95 -25.02 1.35
N ALA A 278 -15.95 -23.69 1.20
CA ALA A 278 -15.02 -22.99 0.32
C ALA A 278 -13.59 -23.01 0.89
N LEU A 279 -13.44 -22.78 2.20
CA LEU A 279 -12.14 -22.85 2.88
C LEU A 279 -11.49 -24.24 2.81
N GLN A 280 -12.28 -25.32 2.83
CA GLN A 280 -11.79 -26.69 2.65
C GLN A 280 -11.22 -26.97 1.25
N ARG A 281 -11.49 -26.11 0.26
CA ARG A 281 -10.97 -26.24 -1.12
C ARG A 281 -9.70 -25.42 -1.35
N LEU A 282 -9.23 -24.69 -0.34
CA LEU A 282 -7.96 -23.97 -0.45
C LEU A 282 -6.81 -24.95 -0.70
N PRO A 283 -5.79 -24.56 -1.48
CA PRO A 283 -4.58 -25.36 -1.63
C PRO A 283 -3.98 -25.72 -0.25
N PRO A 284 -3.52 -26.97 -0.05
CA PRO A 284 -3.11 -27.46 1.27
C PRO A 284 -1.87 -26.77 1.85
N ALA A 285 -1.08 -26.09 1.02
CA ALA A 285 0.08 -25.31 1.46
C ALA A 285 -0.31 -23.97 2.12
N LEU A 286 -1.54 -23.49 1.91
CA LEU A 286 -1.96 -22.19 2.44
C LEU A 286 -2.46 -22.34 3.88
N ALA A 287 -2.00 -21.44 4.74
CA ALA A 287 -2.40 -21.33 6.14
C ALA A 287 -2.95 -19.94 6.44
N PRO A 288 -3.85 -19.80 7.43
CA PRO A 288 -4.29 -18.50 7.88
C PRO A 288 -3.12 -17.70 8.46
N LEU A 289 -2.87 -16.50 7.93
CA LEU A 289 -1.85 -15.58 8.43
C LEU A 289 -2.45 -14.19 8.70
N SER A 290 -1.85 -13.48 9.66
CA SER A 290 -2.16 -12.07 9.93
C SER A 290 -1.68 -11.18 8.78
N LEU A 291 -2.42 -10.09 8.51
CA LEU A 291 -1.98 -9.05 7.59
C LEU A 291 -0.77 -8.26 8.11
N ALA A 292 -0.53 -8.27 9.43
CA ALA A 292 0.63 -7.62 10.02
C ALA A 292 1.94 -8.08 9.35
N PRO A 293 2.95 -7.20 9.25
CA PRO A 293 4.21 -7.55 8.61
C PRO A 293 4.86 -8.72 9.33
N HIS A 294 5.44 -9.62 8.55
CA HIS A 294 6.20 -10.74 9.06
C HIS A 294 7.68 -10.37 9.04
N PHE A 295 8.26 -10.20 10.22
CA PHE A 295 9.69 -10.04 10.39
C PHE A 295 10.29 -11.38 10.80
N THR A 296 11.40 -11.77 10.19
CA THR A 296 12.19 -12.91 10.68
C THR A 296 13.17 -12.40 11.72
N ASP A 297 12.96 -12.79 12.96
CA ASP A 297 13.89 -12.51 14.07
C ASP A 297 15.11 -13.46 14.06
N ASP A 298 15.63 -13.82 12.88
CA ASP A 298 16.82 -14.66 12.80
C ASP A 298 18.08 -13.81 12.56
N PRO A 299 18.75 -13.32 13.61
CA PRO A 299 20.04 -12.63 13.48
C PRO A 299 21.17 -13.56 13.03
N THR A 300 20.90 -14.86 12.83
CA THR A 300 21.86 -15.89 12.39
C THR A 300 21.61 -16.40 10.99
N ALA A 301 20.56 -15.93 10.30
CA ALA A 301 20.46 -16.09 8.86
C ALA A 301 21.63 -15.34 8.23
N ASP A 302 22.66 -16.10 7.89
CA ASP A 302 23.80 -15.69 7.07
C ASP A 302 23.25 -15.20 5.73
N ASP A 303 22.85 -13.93 5.72
CA ASP A 303 22.66 -13.12 4.54
C ASP A 303 24.01 -13.10 3.84
N THR A 304 24.23 -14.13 3.04
CA THR A 304 25.10 -14.10 1.88
C THR A 304 24.50 -13.16 0.82
N VAL A 305 24.13 -11.96 1.25
CA VAL A 305 24.36 -10.75 0.49
C VAL A 305 25.86 -10.73 0.25
N GLY A 306 26.27 -11.26 -0.90
CA GLY A 306 27.63 -11.11 -1.38
C GLY A 306 28.06 -9.66 -1.15
N PRO A 307 29.23 -9.42 -0.54
CA PRO A 307 29.53 -8.17 0.08
C PRO A 307 29.35 -7.04 -0.93
N LEU A 308 28.50 -6.07 -0.60
CA LEU A 308 28.53 -4.73 -1.20
C LEU A 308 29.88 -4.01 -0.92
N ALA A 309 30.84 -4.69 -0.28
CA ALA A 309 32.19 -4.26 0.01
C ALA A 309 33.25 -4.64 -1.06
N SER A 310 32.87 -4.90 -2.31
CA SER A 310 33.86 -5.01 -3.41
C SER A 310 33.58 -4.14 -4.64
N LEU A 311 32.77 -3.09 -4.52
CA LEU A 311 32.86 -1.99 -5.48
C LEU A 311 34.03 -1.10 -5.05
N THR A 312 35.20 -1.39 -5.61
CA THR A 312 36.35 -0.50 -5.45
C THR A 312 36.13 0.76 -6.29
N PRO A 313 36.76 1.91 -5.95
CA PRO A 313 36.73 3.09 -6.81
C PRO A 313 37.26 2.85 -8.24
N ALA A 314 37.92 1.72 -8.50
CA ALA A 314 38.37 1.31 -9.82
C ALA A 314 37.24 0.78 -10.73
N ASP A 315 36.14 0.27 -10.17
CA ASP A 315 35.00 -0.27 -10.93
C ASP A 315 34.06 0.83 -11.47
N LEU A 316 34.29 2.08 -11.08
CA LEU A 316 33.58 3.26 -11.57
C LEU A 316 34.34 4.06 -12.64
N ASN A 317 35.48 3.54 -13.13
CA ASN A 317 36.28 4.21 -14.15
C ASN A 317 36.23 3.46 -15.49
N VAL A 318 35.07 3.46 -16.16
CA VAL A 318 35.02 3.21 -17.61
C VAL A 318 35.36 4.52 -18.30
N THR A 319 36.65 4.86 -18.29
CA THR A 319 37.24 5.76 -19.26
C THR A 319 37.15 5.13 -20.64
N ARG A 320 36.62 5.92 -21.58
CA ARG A 320 36.89 5.93 -23.02
C ARG A 320 38.10 5.08 -23.42
N ASP A 321 37.85 4.12 -24.30
CA ASP A 321 38.52 3.98 -25.60
C ASP A 321 38.17 2.62 -26.20
N VAL A 322 37.29 2.59 -27.21
CA VAL A 322 37.52 1.79 -28.42
C VAL A 322 36.82 2.50 -29.58
N ALA A 323 37.61 3.18 -30.41
CA ALA A 323 37.30 3.42 -31.80
C ALA A 323 37.86 2.26 -32.65
N PHE A 324 37.26 2.07 -33.83
CA PHE A 324 37.67 1.23 -34.97
C PHE A 324 37.25 -0.26 -34.94
N LEU A 325 36.08 -0.59 -35.49
CA LEU A 325 35.82 -0.93 -36.91
C LEU A 325 34.36 -1.35 -37.07
#